data_AF-A0A351YXU7-F1
#
_entry.id   AF-A0A351YXU7-F1
#
_cell.length_a   1.000
_cell.length_b   1.000
_cell.length_c   1.000
_cell.angle_alpha   90.00
_cell.angle_beta   90.00
_cell.angle_gamma   90.00
#
_symmetry.space_group_name_H-M   'P 1'
#
loop_
_entity.id
_entity.type
_entity.pdbx_description
1 polymer ?
#
loop_
_entity_poly.entity_id
_entity_poly.type
_entity_poly.pdbx_seq_one_letter_code
_entity_poly.pdbx_strand_id
1 'polypeptide(L)' 'MELILLALPVIAVLTLVISIIQFCRTSKGNAARRKSLKKRIIISAIIILLWILAVGGFLFLIMYSIAVHGM' A
#
# COMPACT_ATOMS: atom_id res chain seq x y z
N MET A 1 -7.56 4.88 -18.67
CA MET A 1 -6.72 5.51 -17.61
C MET A 1 -7.23 5.20 -16.21
N GLU A 2 -8.54 5.10 -15.99
CA GLU A 2 -9.16 4.87 -14.68
C GLU A 2 -8.85 3.49 -14.07
N LEU A 3 -8.80 2.44 -14.91
CA LEU A 3 -8.42 1.09 -14.47
C LEU A 3 -7.01 1.02 -13.90
N ILE A 4 -6.06 1.82 -14.40
CA ILE A 4 -4.68 1.81 -13.89
C ILE A 4 -4.64 2.43 -12.49
N LEU A 5 -5.40 3.51 -12.28
CA LEU A 5 -5.48 4.17 -10.98
C LEU A 5 -6.02 3.23 -9.91
N LEU A 6 -7.02 2.40 -10.25
CA LEU A 6 -7.61 1.42 -9.33
C LEU A 6 -6.81 0.11 -9.23
N ALA A 7 -6.19 -0.34 -10.32
CA ALA A 7 -5.45 -1.61 -10.34
C ALA A 7 -4.09 -1.52 -9.64
N LEU A 8 -3.39 -0.37 -9.72
CA LEU A 8 -2.10 -0.17 -9.06
C LEU A 8 -2.13 -0.45 -7.55
N PRO A 9 -3.06 0.13 -6.76
CA PRO A 9 -3.13 -0.14 -5.32
C PRO A 9 -3.54 -1.58 -5.02
N VAL A 10 -4.45 -2.16 -5.81
CA VAL A 10 -4.88 -3.56 -5.63
C VAL A 10 -3.70 -4.52 -5.85
N ILE A 11 -2.91 -4.30 -6.89
CA ILE A 11 -1.70 -5.08 -7.16
C ILE A 11 -0.67 -4.86 -6.04
N ALA A 12 -0.50 -3.64 -5.55
CA ALA A 12 0.41 -3.33 -4.44
C ALA A 12 0.00 -4.09 -3.16
N VAL A 13 -1.29 -4.11 -2.82
CA VAL A 13 -1.84 -4.86 -1.68
C VAL A 13 -1.59 -6.36 -1.84
N LEU A 14 -1.91 -6.93 -3.01
CA LEU A 14 -1.67 -8.35 -3.30
C LEU A 14 -0.19 -8.71 -3.14
N THR A 15 0.71 -7.86 -3.66
CA THR A 15 2.16 -8.05 -3.54
C THR A 15 2.62 -8.01 -2.09
N LEU A 16 2.01 -7.15 -1.26
CA LEU A 16 2.30 -7.05 0.16
C LEU A 16 1.86 -8.31 0.91
N VAL A 17 0.64 -8.77 0.68
CA VAL A 17 0.10 -10.01 1.29
C VAL A 17 0.95 -11.22 0.92
N ILE A 18 1.29 -11.38 -0.35
CA ILE A 18 2.18 -12.47 -0.81
C ILE A 18 3.55 -12.38 -0.12
N SER A 19 4.11 -11.18 -0.01
CA SER A 19 5.42 -10.96 0.63
C SER A 19 5.37 -11.26 2.13
N ILE A 20 4.29 -10.93 2.84
CA ILE A 20 4.08 -11.28 4.25
C ILE A 20 3.97 -12.80 4.40
N ILE A 21 3.17 -13.47 3.57
CA ILE A 21 3.01 -14.93 3.62
C ILE A 21 4.36 -15.62 3.38
N GLN A 22 5.13 -15.18 2.39
CA GLN A 22 6.48 -15.71 2.13
C GLN A 22 7.46 -15.41 3.26
N PHE A 23 7.30 -14.28 3.96
CA PHE A 23 8.10 -13.93 5.13
C PHE A 23 7.79 -14.84 6.32
N CYS A 24 6.50 -15.10 6.59
CA CYS A 24 6.06 -16.06 7.62
C CYS A 24 6.48 -17.50 7.29
N ARG A 25 6.38 -17.90 6.02
CA ARG A 25 6.77 -19.24 5.55
C ARG A 25 8.29 -19.44 5.48
N THR A 26 9.07 -18.37 5.36
CA THR A 26 10.54 -18.45 5.36
C THR A 26 11.04 -18.86 6.75
N SER A 27 11.36 -20.14 6.90
CA SER A 27 11.95 -20.74 8.10
C SER A 27 13.21 -20.02 8.57
N LYS A 28 13.44 -20.06 9.90
CA LYS A 28 14.41 -19.30 10.70
C LYS A 28 15.88 -19.39 10.21
N GLY A 29 16.20 -20.38 9.35
CA GLY A 29 17.57 -20.65 8.88
C GLY A 29 18.07 -19.80 7.70
N ASN A 30 17.22 -19.05 6.98
CA ASN A 30 17.61 -18.33 5.77
C ASN A 30 17.63 -16.80 5.96
N ALA A 31 18.61 -16.31 6.72
CA ALA A 31 18.75 -14.89 7.09
C ALA A 31 18.87 -13.93 5.88
N ALA A 32 19.58 -14.34 4.82
CA ALA A 32 19.72 -13.55 3.60
C ALA A 32 18.37 -13.35 2.88
N ARG A 33 17.55 -14.41 2.82
CA ARG A 33 16.24 -14.40 2.17
C ARG A 33 15.23 -13.53 2.94
N ARG A 34 15.31 -13.53 4.28
CA ARG A 34 14.51 -12.63 5.15
C ARG A 34 14.84 -11.15 4.95
N LYS A 35 16.12 -10.77 4.77
CA LYS A 35 16.50 -9.37 4.50
C LYS A 35 15.92 -8.85 3.18
N SER A 36 15.95 -9.68 2.12
CA SER A 36 15.34 -9.34 0.83
C SER A 36 13.82 -9.19 0.91
N LEU A 37 13.14 -10.13 1.58
CA LEU A 37 11.70 -10.06 1.82
C LEU A 37 11.29 -8.83 2.62
N LYS A 38 12.03 -8.48 3.69
CA LYS A 38 11.77 -7.24 4.44
C LYS A 38 11.84 -6.00 3.55
N LYS A 39 12.84 -5.89 2.68
CA LYS A 39 12.95 -4.76 1.74
C LYS A 39 11.74 -4.67 0.80
N ARG A 40 11.29 -5.80 0.25
CA ARG A 40 10.08 -5.85 -0.59
C ARG A 40 8.82 -5.42 0.15
N ILE A 41 8.64 -5.89 1.39
CA ILE A 41 7.49 -5.51 2.24
C ILE A 41 7.53 -4.00 2.53
N ILE A 42 8.69 -3.44 2.87
CA ILE A 42 8.83 -2.01 3.16
C ILE A 42 8.48 -1.16 1.93
N ILE A 43 9.01 -1.50 0.75
CA ILE A 43 8.71 -0.77 -0.49
C ILE A 43 7.21 -0.83 -0.81
N SER A 44 6.62 -2.02 -0.72
CA SER A 44 5.19 -2.21 -0.96
C SER A 44 4.34 -1.44 0.05
N ALA A 45 4.72 -1.41 1.33
CA ALA A 45 4.04 -0.65 2.36
C ALA A 45 4.11 0.86 2.10
N ILE A 46 5.27 1.38 1.69
CA ILE A 46 5.44 2.82 1.35
C ILE A 46 4.53 3.20 0.18
N ILE A 47 4.44 2.38 -0.86
CA ILE A 47 3.58 2.63 -2.02
C ILE A 47 2.10 2.70 -1.59
N ILE A 48 1.65 1.75 -0.75
CA ILE A 48 0.28 1.76 -0.23
C ILE A 48 0.03 2.99 0.65
N LEU A 49 0.98 3.37 1.50
CA LEU A 49 0.85 4.52 2.39
C LEU A 49 0.71 5.83 1.60
N LEU A 50 1.54 6.01 0.57
CA LEU A 50 1.44 7.15 -0.37
C LEU A 50 0.07 7.17 -1.07
N TRP A 51 -0.43 6.01 -1.47
CA TRP A 51 -1.72 5.90 -2.13
C TRP A 51 -2.88 6.25 -1.18
N ILE A 52 -2.84 5.76 0.06
CA ILE A 52 -3.80 6.11 1.12
C ILE A 52 -3.76 7.59 1.43
N LEU A 53 -2.57 8.20 1.49
CA LEU A 53 -2.43 9.65 1.71
C LEU A 53 -3.03 10.45 0.55
N ALA A 54 -2.81 10.02 -0.70
CA ALA A 54 -3.39 10.68 -1.86
C ALA A 54 -4.92 10.59 -1.85
N VAL A 55 -5.49 9.41 -1.65
CA VAL A 55 -6.95 9.21 -1.63
C VAL A 55 -7.59 9.79 -0.38
N GLY A 56 -6.99 9.58 0.78
CA GLY A 56 -7.46 10.14 2.05
C GLY A 56 -7.38 11.65 2.08
N GLY A 57 -6.30 12.24 1.56
CA GLY A 57 -6.17 13.69 1.38
C GLY A 57 -7.19 14.24 0.40
N PHE A 58 -7.44 13.54 -0.71
CA PHE A 58 -8.48 13.92 -1.66
C PHE A 58 -9.89 13.88 -1.05
N LEU A 59 -10.23 12.80 -0.34
CA LEU A 59 -11.50 12.68 0.39
C LEU A 59 -11.63 13.75 1.48
N PHE A 60 -10.55 14.05 2.19
CA PHE A 60 -10.51 15.09 3.21
C PHE A 60 -10.77 16.47 2.61
N LEU A 61 -10.17 16.79 1.45
CA LEU A 61 -10.43 18.04 0.73
C LEU A 61 -11.88 18.14 0.26
N ILE A 62 -12.47 17.06 -0.23
CA ILE A 62 -13.90 17.03 -0.60
C ILE A 62 -14.76 17.29 0.63
N MET A 63 -14.53 16.57 1.73
CA MET A 63 -15.29 16.72 2.96
C MET A 63 -15.14 18.13 3.57
N TYR A 64 -13.93 18.68 3.56
CA TYR A 64 -13.66 20.06 3.97
C TYR A 64 -14.40 21.06 3.08
N SER A 65 -14.38 20.85 1.76
CA SER A 65 -15.12 21.70 0.81
C SER A 65 -16.62 21.66 1.08
N ILE A 66 -17.20 20.48 1.30
CA ILE A 66 -18.62 20.32 1.68
C ILE A 66 -18.90 21.02 3.01
N ALA A 67 -18.04 20.84 4.01
CA ALA A 67 -18.21 21.43 5.33
C ALA A 67 -18.11 22.96 5.35
N VAL A 68 -17.24 23.55 4.51
CA VAL A 68 -17.00 25.00 4.49
C VAL A 68 -17.90 25.72 3.49
N HIS A 69 -18.11 25.14 2.31
CA HIS A 69 -18.85 25.78 1.22
C HIS A 69 -20.31 25.33 1.14
N GLY A 70 -20.74 24.39 2.00
CA GLY A 70 -22.15 24.07 2.28
C GLY A 70 -23.03 24.04 1.02
N MET A 71 -22.89 22.98 0.21
CA MET A 71 -24.06 22.53 -0.56
C MET A 71 -25.03 21.84 0.38
#